data_AF-A0A925P112-F1
#
_entry.id   AF-A0A925P112-F1
#
_cell.length_a   1.000
_cell.length_b   1.000
_cell.length_c   1.000
_cell.angle_alpha   90.00
_cell.angle_beta   90.00
_cell.angle_gamma   90.00
#
_symmetry.space_group_name_H-M   'P 1'
#
loop_
_entity.id
_entity.type
_entity.pdbx_description
1 polymer ?
#
loop_
_entity_poly.entity_id
_entity_poly.type
_entity_poly.pdbx_seq_one_letter_code
_entity_poly.pdbx_strand_id
1 'polypeptide(L)'
;MTTVATQTQEDLAFLIAQGTLDGFNRHYRLFRETSRYARSLFEAGQWAEIQRVSRERIQFYERRVTETVEYLQRRFNTDRLPDAIWQQVKLHYIGLLTNHRQPELAESFFNSVSCRILHRSYYHNDFLFVRPALSTEHIDSDPPTYRSYYPARDGLRATISRILRDFGLRNPFRDLHRDTRWLLRALRDHLPRPFVLEANHQIQVLSALVFRNKGAYAIGRIINGSQQYAFAVAILRNDDGSIYLDTVLLDFERLSILF
;
A
#
# COMPACT_ATOMS: atom_id res chain seq x y z
N MET A 1 29.88 10.38 -38.15
CA MET A 1 28.43 10.70 -38.16
C MET A 1 27.59 9.68 -37.41
N THR A 2 28.01 8.41 -37.30
CA THR A 2 27.29 7.35 -36.58
C THR A 2 27.17 7.59 -35.07
N THR A 3 28.23 8.07 -34.41
CA THR A 3 28.29 8.24 -32.94
C THR A 3 27.28 9.26 -32.40
N VAL A 4 27.01 10.34 -33.13
CA VAL A 4 26.06 11.38 -32.71
C VAL A 4 24.61 10.90 -32.83
N ALA A 5 24.28 10.16 -33.90
CA ALA A 5 22.95 9.58 -34.08
C ALA A 5 22.63 8.54 -32.99
N THR A 6 23.60 7.72 -32.59
CA THR A 6 23.45 6.74 -31.51
C THR A 6 23.26 7.42 -30.15
N GLN A 7 24.03 8.47 -29.85
CA GLN A 7 23.89 9.26 -28.61
C GLN A 7 22.48 9.88 -28.49
N THR A 8 21.94 10.39 -29.60
CA THR A 8 20.61 11.03 -29.61
C THR A 8 19.49 10.01 -29.40
N GLN A 9 19.69 8.76 -29.83
CA GLN A 9 18.74 7.66 -29.64
C GLN A 9 18.77 7.12 -28.20
N GLU A 10 19.95 7.01 -27.60
CA GLU A 10 20.12 6.61 -26.20
C GLU A 10 19.51 7.65 -25.25
N ASP A 11 19.77 8.94 -25.50
CA ASP A 11 19.15 10.04 -24.75
C ASP A 11 17.62 10.01 -24.87
N LEU A 12 17.09 9.73 -26.07
CA LEU A 12 15.64 9.60 -26.28
C LEU A 12 15.05 8.43 -25.49
N ALA A 13 15.70 7.26 -25.54
CA ALA A 13 15.24 6.08 -24.83
C ALA A 13 15.21 6.30 -23.31
N PHE A 14 16.24 6.94 -22.77
CA PHE A 14 16.28 7.34 -21.37
C PHE A 14 15.15 8.30 -21.00
N LEU A 15 14.89 9.33 -21.82
CA LEU A 15 13.82 10.30 -21.56
C LEU A 15 12.42 9.68 -21.56
N ILE A 16 12.17 8.69 -22.44
CA ILE A 16 10.90 7.94 -22.45
C ILE A 16 10.77 7.07 -21.19
N ALA A 17 11.85 6.41 -20.77
CA ALA A 17 11.87 5.62 -19.54
C ALA A 17 11.58 6.50 -18.32
N GLN A 18 12.24 7.66 -18.23
CA GLN A 18 12.01 8.64 -17.16
C GLN A 18 10.57 9.17 -17.18
N GLY A 19 10.04 9.57 -18.34
CA GLY A 19 8.67 10.04 -18.47
C GLY A 19 7.63 8.98 -18.08
N THR A 20 7.91 7.71 -18.35
CA THR A 20 7.07 6.58 -17.92
C THR A 20 7.09 6.43 -16.40
N LEU A 21 8.28 6.49 -15.79
CA LEU A 21 8.45 6.38 -14.33
C LEU A 21 7.81 7.57 -13.60
N ASP A 22 7.91 8.78 -14.15
CA ASP A 22 7.24 9.97 -13.62
C ASP A 22 5.72 9.82 -13.63
N GLY A 23 5.17 9.23 -14.70
CA GLY A 23 3.77 8.84 -14.78
C GLY A 23 3.34 7.89 -13.67
N PHE A 24 4.14 6.85 -13.42
CA PHE A 24 3.92 5.91 -12.31
C PHE A 24 4.01 6.61 -10.94
N ASN A 25 5.05 7.41 -10.72
CA ASN A 25 5.26 8.14 -9.47
C ASN A 25 4.11 9.10 -9.17
N ARG A 26 3.57 9.77 -10.20
CA ARG A 26 2.38 10.59 -10.09
C ARG A 26 1.15 9.75 -9.71
N HIS A 27 0.95 8.61 -10.37
CA HIS A 27 -0.14 7.69 -10.02
C HIS A 27 -0.05 7.27 -8.54
N TYR A 28 1.11 6.80 -8.12
CA TYR A 28 1.33 6.29 -6.77
C TYR A 28 1.15 7.38 -5.71
N ARG A 29 1.61 8.61 -5.98
CA ARG A 29 1.41 9.76 -5.08
C ARG A 29 -0.07 10.07 -4.88
N LEU A 30 -0.84 10.18 -5.95
CA LEU A 30 -2.29 10.46 -5.89
C LEU A 30 -3.06 9.32 -5.20
N PHE A 31 -2.66 8.07 -5.44
CA PHE A 31 -3.22 6.92 -4.74
C PHE A 31 -2.99 7.03 -3.22
N ARG A 32 -1.77 7.38 -2.79
CA ARG A 32 -1.45 7.57 -1.37
C ARG A 32 -2.19 8.76 -0.75
N GLU A 33 -2.34 9.86 -1.46
CA GLU A 33 -3.10 11.03 -1.01
C GLU A 33 -4.57 10.67 -0.78
N THR A 34 -5.15 9.88 -1.67
CA THR A 34 -6.52 9.35 -1.53
C THR A 34 -6.68 8.54 -0.25
N SER A 35 -5.70 7.66 0.05
CA SER A 35 -5.69 6.88 1.29
C SER A 35 -5.55 7.75 2.54
N ARG A 36 -4.78 8.85 2.48
CA ARG A 36 -4.71 9.83 3.59
C ARG A 36 -6.02 10.58 3.77
N TYR A 37 -6.68 10.94 2.67
CA TYR A 37 -7.96 11.64 2.69
C TYR A 37 -9.09 10.77 3.26
N ALA A 38 -9.07 9.46 3.03
CA ALA A 38 -10.02 8.53 3.62
C ALA A 38 -10.09 8.63 5.15
N ARG A 39 -8.96 8.90 5.82
CA ARG A 39 -8.91 9.14 7.27
C ARG A 39 -9.73 10.37 7.66
N SER A 40 -9.53 11.51 7.00
CA SER A 40 -10.28 12.73 7.35
C SER A 40 -11.77 12.58 7.09
N LEU A 41 -12.16 11.85 6.04
CA LEU A 41 -13.56 11.54 5.77
C LEU A 41 -14.17 10.65 6.87
N PHE A 42 -13.43 9.65 7.34
CA PHE A 42 -13.86 8.79 8.45
C PHE A 42 -14.04 9.61 9.75
N GLU A 43 -13.05 10.43 10.09
CA GLU A 43 -13.10 11.29 11.29
C GLU A 43 -14.31 12.25 11.26
N ALA A 44 -14.61 12.79 10.07
CA ALA A 44 -15.75 13.68 9.82
C ALA A 44 -17.10 12.96 9.64
N GLY A 45 -17.13 11.63 9.50
CA GLY A 45 -18.36 10.87 9.25
C GLY A 45 -18.93 11.03 7.83
N GLN A 46 -18.12 11.39 6.85
CA GLN A 46 -18.54 11.64 5.46
C GLN A 46 -18.61 10.34 4.64
N TRP A 47 -19.61 9.50 4.93
CA TRP A 47 -19.72 8.15 4.35
C TRP A 47 -19.97 8.15 2.83
N ALA A 48 -20.80 9.07 2.34
CA ALA A 48 -21.08 9.21 0.90
C ALA A 48 -19.81 9.55 0.12
N GLU A 49 -18.96 10.41 0.67
CA GLU A 49 -17.68 10.79 0.07
C GLU A 49 -16.69 9.62 0.08
N ILE A 50 -16.64 8.81 1.15
CA ILE A 50 -15.82 7.59 1.16
C ILE A 50 -16.21 6.65 0.02
N GLN A 51 -17.51 6.45 -0.22
CA GLN A 51 -17.99 5.64 -1.34
C GLN A 51 -17.65 6.24 -2.70
N ARG A 52 -17.80 7.57 -2.85
CA ARG A 52 -17.43 8.28 -4.09
C ARG A 52 -15.94 8.13 -4.39
N VAL A 53 -15.08 8.45 -3.42
CA VAL A 53 -13.62 8.37 -3.54
C VAL A 53 -13.16 6.94 -3.82
N SER A 54 -13.76 5.94 -3.16
CA SER A 54 -13.44 4.53 -3.41
C SER A 54 -13.74 4.11 -4.85
N ARG A 55 -14.86 4.55 -5.42
CA ARG A 55 -15.23 4.30 -6.83
C ARG A 55 -14.29 5.03 -7.80
N GLU A 56 -14.03 6.31 -7.56
CA GLU A 56 -13.14 7.12 -8.40
C GLU A 56 -11.73 6.52 -8.46
N ARG A 57 -11.24 5.98 -7.32
CA ARG A 57 -9.93 5.33 -7.23
C ARG A 57 -9.76 4.15 -8.20
N ILE A 58 -10.84 3.43 -8.56
CA ILE A 58 -10.78 2.31 -9.51
C ILE A 58 -10.31 2.80 -10.89
N GLN A 59 -10.74 3.99 -11.31
CA GLN A 59 -10.39 4.57 -12.62
C GLN A 59 -9.02 5.26 -12.63
N PHE A 60 -8.38 5.44 -11.46
CA PHE A 60 -7.15 6.22 -11.36
C PHE A 60 -5.99 5.58 -12.11
N TYR A 61 -5.90 4.25 -12.10
CA TYR A 61 -4.82 3.56 -12.78
C TYR A 61 -4.89 3.80 -14.29
N GLU A 62 -6.02 3.47 -14.91
CA GLU A 62 -6.21 3.64 -16.35
C GLU A 62 -6.06 5.10 -16.80
N ARG A 63 -6.59 6.04 -16.02
CA ARG A 63 -6.43 7.46 -16.33
C ARG A 63 -4.97 7.89 -16.31
N ARG A 64 -4.18 7.44 -15.33
CA ARG A 64 -2.75 7.77 -15.24
C ARG A 64 -1.96 7.14 -16.38
N VAL A 65 -2.26 5.89 -16.74
CA VAL A 65 -1.67 5.25 -17.93
C VAL A 65 -1.99 6.06 -19.19
N THR A 66 -3.25 6.47 -19.38
CA THR A 66 -3.68 7.27 -20.54
C THR A 66 -2.93 8.60 -20.62
N GLU A 67 -2.89 9.35 -19.52
CA GLU A 67 -2.19 10.63 -19.45
C GLU A 67 -0.69 10.49 -19.77
N THR A 68 -0.04 9.42 -19.29
CA THR A 68 1.36 9.14 -19.59
C THR A 68 1.55 8.81 -21.08
N VAL A 69 0.69 7.97 -21.66
CA VAL A 69 0.73 7.63 -23.09
C VAL A 69 0.59 8.89 -23.96
N GLU A 70 -0.41 9.73 -23.69
CA GLU A 70 -0.64 10.98 -24.43
C GLU A 70 0.52 11.97 -24.28
N TYR A 71 1.15 12.03 -23.10
CA TYR A 71 2.33 12.86 -22.86
C TYR A 71 3.53 12.37 -23.69
N LEU A 72 3.84 11.07 -23.62
CA LEU A 72 4.96 10.48 -24.33
C LEU A 72 4.77 10.60 -25.85
N GLN A 73 3.57 10.31 -26.36
CA GLN A 73 3.23 10.45 -27.78
C GLN A 73 3.44 11.89 -28.27
N ARG A 74 2.87 12.89 -27.58
CA ARG A 74 3.02 14.29 -27.99
C ARG A 74 4.46 14.79 -27.94
N ARG A 75 5.25 14.32 -26.97
CA ARG A 75 6.60 14.83 -26.73
C ARG A 75 7.67 14.16 -27.59
N PHE A 76 7.47 12.89 -27.95
CA PHE A 76 8.50 12.04 -28.57
C PHE A 76 8.03 11.31 -29.85
N ASN A 77 6.77 11.46 -30.26
CA ASN A 77 6.17 10.72 -31.39
C ASN A 77 6.39 9.21 -31.29
N THR A 78 6.09 8.66 -30.10
CA THR A 78 6.42 7.27 -29.74
C THR A 78 5.78 6.21 -30.63
N ASP A 79 4.69 6.55 -31.32
CA ASP A 79 3.99 5.73 -32.31
C ASP A 79 4.82 5.42 -33.56
N ARG A 80 5.87 6.21 -33.83
CA ARG A 80 6.74 6.07 -35.02
C ARG A 80 8.14 5.58 -34.69
N LEU A 81 8.42 5.27 -33.42
CA LEU A 81 9.76 4.87 -33.00
C LEU A 81 10.04 3.41 -33.38
N PRO A 82 11.25 3.08 -33.84
CA PRO A 82 11.65 1.70 -34.10
C PRO A 82 11.67 0.85 -32.84
N ASP A 83 11.38 -0.44 -32.98
CA ASP A 83 11.39 -1.44 -31.89
C ASP A 83 12.72 -1.45 -31.10
N ALA A 84 13.85 -1.25 -31.77
CA ALA A 84 15.17 -1.22 -31.12
C ALA A 84 15.28 -0.14 -30.02
N ILE A 85 14.56 0.98 -30.16
CA ILE A 85 14.51 2.03 -29.14
C ILE A 85 13.76 1.53 -27.90
N TRP A 86 12.69 0.75 -28.07
CA TRP A 86 11.91 0.21 -26.95
C TRP A 86 12.69 -0.79 -26.09
N GLN A 87 13.61 -1.55 -26.70
CA GLN A 87 14.57 -2.37 -25.93
C GLN A 87 15.46 -1.48 -25.05
N GLN A 88 15.99 -0.39 -25.59
CA GLN A 88 16.81 0.56 -24.83
C GLN A 88 16.00 1.24 -23.72
N VAL A 89 14.74 1.64 -24.01
CA VAL A 89 13.83 2.22 -23.01
C VAL A 89 13.66 1.27 -21.83
N LYS A 90 13.42 -0.02 -22.09
CA LYS A 90 13.29 -1.03 -21.03
C LYS A 90 14.58 -1.17 -20.21
N LEU A 91 15.75 -1.17 -20.84
CA LEU A 91 17.04 -1.24 -20.15
C LEU A 91 17.26 -0.02 -19.24
N HIS A 92 17.01 1.19 -19.73
CA HIS A 92 17.08 2.40 -18.91
C HIS A 92 16.06 2.36 -17.76
N TYR A 93 14.84 1.88 -18.02
CA TYR A 93 13.81 1.74 -16.99
C TYR A 93 14.25 0.79 -15.87
N ILE A 94 14.85 -0.37 -16.19
CA ILE A 94 15.44 -1.28 -15.20
C ILE A 94 16.47 -0.54 -14.33
N GLY A 95 17.38 0.21 -14.97
CA GLY A 95 18.37 1.02 -14.27
C GLY A 95 17.74 2.00 -13.28
N LEU A 96 16.69 2.71 -13.69
CA LEU A 96 15.94 3.63 -12.84
C LEU A 96 15.22 2.95 -11.66
N LEU A 97 14.85 1.67 -11.79
CA LEU A 97 14.15 0.94 -10.74
C LEU A 97 15.05 0.42 -9.62
N THR A 98 16.38 0.40 -9.79
CA THR A 98 17.34 -0.18 -8.84
C THR A 98 17.15 0.29 -7.39
N ASN A 99 16.78 1.57 -7.18
CA ASN A 99 16.53 2.15 -5.85
C ASN A 99 15.06 2.54 -5.64
N HIS A 100 14.17 2.09 -6.53
CA HIS A 100 12.75 2.41 -6.45
C HIS A 100 12.08 1.53 -5.39
N ARG A 101 11.25 2.14 -4.51
CA ARG A 101 10.60 1.41 -3.40
C ARG A 101 9.36 0.60 -3.80
N GLN A 102 8.95 0.71 -5.07
CA GLN A 102 7.80 0.00 -5.65
C GLN A 102 8.12 -0.50 -7.07
N PRO A 103 9.14 -1.37 -7.26
CA PRO A 103 9.59 -1.75 -8.59
C PRO A 103 8.53 -2.57 -9.34
N GLU A 104 7.91 -3.58 -8.71
CA GLU A 104 6.90 -4.43 -9.36
C GLU A 104 5.68 -3.65 -9.88
N LEU A 105 5.22 -2.66 -9.11
CA LEU A 105 4.12 -1.79 -9.53
C LEU A 105 4.54 -0.88 -10.70
N ALA A 106 5.78 -0.40 -10.68
CA ALA A 106 6.35 0.41 -11.75
C ALA A 106 6.53 -0.40 -13.04
N GLU A 107 6.92 -1.67 -12.94
CA GLU A 107 7.01 -2.61 -14.07
C GLU A 107 5.62 -2.89 -14.68
N SER A 108 4.61 -3.11 -13.83
CA SER A 108 3.22 -3.30 -14.29
C SER A 108 2.69 -2.04 -15.01
N PHE A 109 3.02 -0.86 -14.48
CA PHE A 109 2.68 0.42 -15.11
C PHE A 109 3.39 0.59 -16.45
N PHE A 110 4.68 0.25 -16.53
CA PHE A 110 5.45 0.25 -17.77
C PHE A 110 4.79 -0.64 -18.82
N ASN A 111 4.47 -1.90 -18.48
CA ASN A 111 3.79 -2.82 -19.39
C ASN A 111 2.47 -2.22 -19.91
N SER A 112 1.71 -1.58 -19.04
CA SER A 112 0.43 -0.95 -19.40
C SER A 112 0.59 0.21 -20.39
N VAL A 113 1.63 1.04 -20.21
CA VAL A 113 1.97 2.15 -21.11
C VAL A 113 2.48 1.62 -22.45
N SER A 114 3.46 0.71 -22.42
CA SER A 114 4.09 0.14 -23.61
C SER A 114 3.08 -0.61 -24.49
N CYS A 115 2.20 -1.44 -23.92
CA CYS A 115 1.15 -2.13 -24.67
C CYS A 115 0.15 -1.19 -25.34
N ARG A 116 -0.10 -0.01 -24.76
CA ARG A 116 -0.98 1.00 -25.38
C ARG A 116 -0.30 1.76 -26.51
N ILE A 117 1.00 2.00 -26.41
CA ILE A 117 1.76 2.72 -27.44
C ILE A 117 2.07 1.81 -28.64
N LEU A 118 2.51 0.57 -28.38
CA LEU A 118 2.94 -0.38 -29.41
C LEU A 118 1.76 -1.09 -30.12
N HIS A 119 0.52 -0.80 -29.72
CA HIS A 119 -0.71 -1.51 -30.11
C HIS A 119 -0.69 -3.02 -29.81
N ARG A 120 -1.87 -3.62 -29.62
CA ARG A 120 -2.11 -4.98 -29.06
C ARG A 120 -1.44 -6.15 -29.82
N SER A 121 -0.75 -5.90 -30.92
CA SER A 121 -0.09 -6.89 -31.76
C SER A 121 1.28 -7.33 -31.24
N TYR A 122 1.86 -6.62 -30.27
CA TYR A 122 3.23 -6.85 -29.79
C TYR A 122 3.27 -7.41 -28.37
N TYR A 123 3.08 -8.73 -28.24
CA TYR A 123 3.43 -9.50 -27.04
C TYR A 123 4.79 -10.19 -27.23
N HIS A 124 5.82 -9.41 -27.59
CA HIS A 124 7.19 -9.92 -27.60
C HIS A 124 7.82 -9.66 -26.22
N ASN A 125 8.23 -10.74 -25.54
CA ASN A 125 8.78 -10.72 -24.18
C ASN A 125 9.96 -9.75 -24.02
N ASP A 126 10.68 -9.45 -25.10
CA ASP A 126 11.83 -8.55 -25.08
C ASP A 126 11.46 -7.13 -24.65
N PHE A 127 10.22 -6.68 -24.87
CA PHE A 127 9.76 -5.32 -24.56
C PHE A 127 8.95 -5.20 -23.28
N LEU A 128 8.55 -6.31 -22.65
CA LEU A 128 7.68 -6.32 -21.47
C LEU A 128 8.34 -7.02 -20.28
N PHE A 129 7.92 -6.67 -19.06
CA PHE A 129 8.28 -7.39 -17.85
C PHE A 129 7.35 -8.60 -17.66
N VAL A 130 7.81 -9.78 -18.09
CA VAL A 130 7.09 -11.07 -17.90
C VAL A 130 7.53 -11.75 -16.60
N ARG A 131 8.74 -11.45 -16.14
CA ARG A 131 9.27 -11.81 -14.81
C ARG A 131 9.75 -10.52 -14.14
N PRO A 132 9.59 -10.39 -12.81
CA PRO A 132 10.15 -9.26 -12.08
C PRO A 132 11.64 -9.11 -12.38
N ALA A 133 12.08 -7.91 -12.73
CA ALA A 133 13.48 -7.67 -13.02
C ALA A 133 14.30 -7.46 -11.73
N LEU A 134 13.63 -7.10 -10.64
CA LEU A 134 14.23 -6.88 -9.32
C LEU A 134 13.59 -7.80 -8.28
N SER A 135 14.41 -8.35 -7.39
CA SER A 135 13.91 -9.07 -6.21
C SER A 135 13.35 -8.07 -5.20
N THR A 136 12.13 -8.30 -4.74
CA THR A 136 11.47 -7.53 -3.68
C THR A 136 11.64 -8.13 -2.29
N GLU A 137 12.36 -9.26 -2.19
CA GLU A 137 12.52 -10.02 -0.93
C GLU A 137 13.22 -9.20 0.17
N HIS A 138 14.01 -8.18 -0.20
CA HIS A 138 14.80 -7.36 0.72
C HIS A 138 14.63 -5.85 0.47
N ILE A 139 13.38 -5.38 0.35
CA ILE A 139 13.09 -3.94 0.39
C ILE A 139 12.97 -3.50 1.85
N ASP A 140 14.04 -2.92 2.39
CA ASP A 140 14.01 -2.32 3.72
C ASP A 140 13.14 -1.05 3.74
N SER A 141 12.23 -0.98 4.72
CA SER A 141 11.46 0.23 5.01
C SER A 141 12.00 0.87 6.28
N ASP A 142 12.57 2.06 6.15
CA ASP A 142 12.89 2.93 7.29
C ASP A 142 12.04 4.21 7.22
N PRO A 143 11.15 4.46 8.21
CA PRO A 143 10.80 3.56 9.32
C PRO A 143 9.96 2.34 8.86
N PRO A 144 9.84 1.27 9.68
CA PRO A 144 9.02 0.12 9.35
C PRO A 144 7.53 0.49 9.21
N THR A 145 6.79 -0.31 8.44
CA THR A 145 5.35 -0.14 8.22
C THR A 145 4.49 -0.50 9.43
N TYR A 146 5.11 -1.00 10.51
CA TYR A 146 4.48 -1.38 11.76
C TYR A 146 5.22 -0.77 12.97
N ARG A 147 4.55 -0.74 14.11
CA ARG A 147 5.11 -0.37 15.41
C ARG A 147 5.09 -1.58 16.32
N SER A 148 6.16 -1.76 17.09
CA SER A 148 6.28 -2.84 18.09
C SER A 148 5.98 -2.31 19.48
N TYR A 149 5.20 -3.06 20.22
CA TYR A 149 4.82 -2.77 21.60
C TYR A 149 5.15 -3.97 22.49
N TYR A 150 5.60 -3.70 23.72
CA TYR A 150 6.10 -4.72 24.64
C TYR A 150 5.25 -4.78 25.93
N PRO A 151 4.18 -5.60 25.96
CA PRO A 151 3.26 -5.71 27.11
C PRO A 151 3.93 -6.10 28.43
N ALA A 152 5.06 -6.79 28.41
CA ALA A 152 5.77 -7.22 29.62
C ALA A 152 6.27 -6.05 30.48
N ARG A 153 6.50 -4.87 29.89
CA ARG A 153 7.00 -3.68 30.60
C ARG A 153 5.87 -2.85 31.20
N ASP A 154 4.84 -2.55 30.40
CA ASP A 154 3.80 -1.57 30.73
C ASP A 154 2.47 -2.22 31.15
N GLY A 155 2.37 -3.55 31.03
CA GLY A 155 1.12 -4.29 31.15
C GLY A 155 0.30 -4.29 29.85
N LEU A 156 -0.40 -5.39 29.60
CA LEU A 156 -1.17 -5.59 28.36
C LEU A 156 -2.27 -4.55 28.15
N ARG A 157 -2.97 -4.18 29.22
CA ARG A 157 -4.08 -3.20 29.15
C ARG A 157 -3.60 -1.81 28.75
N ALA A 158 -2.55 -1.31 29.39
CA ALA A 158 -1.96 -0.02 29.08
C ALA A 158 -1.38 -0.02 27.66
N THR A 159 -0.76 -1.14 27.27
CA THR A 159 -0.23 -1.34 25.91
C THR A 159 -1.32 -1.23 24.84
N ILE A 160 -2.46 -1.91 24.99
CA ILE A 160 -3.60 -1.80 24.06
C ILE A 160 -4.13 -0.36 24.00
N SER A 161 -4.27 0.29 25.16
CA SER A 161 -4.73 1.68 25.20
C SER A 161 -3.77 2.63 24.49
N ARG A 162 -2.46 2.40 24.61
CA ARG A 162 -1.42 3.15 23.88
C ARG A 162 -1.51 2.89 22.37
N ILE A 163 -1.58 1.64 21.94
CA ILE A 163 -1.74 1.27 20.51
C ILE A 163 -2.90 2.06 19.88
N LEU A 164 -4.05 2.07 20.54
CA LEU A 164 -5.26 2.72 20.02
C LEU A 164 -5.12 4.24 19.94
N ARG A 165 -4.43 4.87 20.90
CA ARG A 165 -4.15 6.31 20.90
C ARG A 165 -3.10 6.70 19.87
N ASP A 166 -2.11 5.84 19.63
CA ASP A 166 -0.98 6.07 18.73
C ASP A 166 -1.38 6.20 17.26
N PHE A 167 -2.57 5.72 16.88
CA PHE A 167 -3.17 6.00 15.56
C PHE A 167 -3.53 7.48 15.38
N GLY A 168 -3.75 8.21 16.48
CA GLY A 168 -3.98 9.66 16.50
C GLY A 168 -5.30 10.11 15.89
N LEU A 169 -6.33 9.25 15.86
CA LEU A 169 -7.66 9.64 15.40
C LEU A 169 -8.14 10.86 16.21
N ARG A 170 -8.71 11.86 15.51
CA ARG A 170 -9.18 13.10 16.16
C ARG A 170 -10.39 12.88 17.07
N ASN A 171 -11.14 11.83 16.81
CA ASN A 171 -12.37 11.50 17.52
C ASN A 171 -12.06 10.94 18.92
N PRO A 172 -12.77 11.39 19.98
CA PRO A 172 -12.63 10.80 21.29
C PRO A 172 -13.22 9.38 21.32
N PHE A 173 -12.62 8.49 22.10
CA PHE A 173 -13.23 7.20 22.39
C PHE A 173 -14.43 7.38 23.31
N ARG A 174 -15.55 6.72 23.00
CA ARG A 174 -16.76 6.73 23.84
C ARG A 174 -16.49 6.14 25.22
N ASP A 175 -15.87 4.96 25.27
CA ASP A 175 -15.39 4.33 26.51
C ASP A 175 -14.24 3.38 26.20
N LEU A 176 -13.03 3.94 26.09
CA LEU A 176 -11.82 3.15 25.79
C LEU A 176 -11.56 2.07 26.85
N HIS A 177 -11.92 2.33 28.11
CA HIS A 177 -11.64 1.43 29.22
C HIS A 177 -12.50 0.16 29.14
N ARG A 178 -13.79 0.31 28.84
CA ARG A 178 -14.72 -0.78 28.57
C ARG A 178 -14.33 -1.55 27.32
N ASP A 179 -14.08 -0.85 26.21
CA ASP A 179 -13.77 -1.48 24.94
C ASP A 179 -12.46 -2.28 25.02
N THR A 180 -11.44 -1.76 25.71
CA THR A 180 -10.20 -2.50 26.01
C THR A 180 -10.47 -3.76 26.85
N ARG A 181 -11.41 -3.72 27.79
CA ARG A 181 -11.76 -4.89 28.61
C ARG A 181 -12.41 -5.98 27.75
N TRP A 182 -13.28 -5.62 26.82
CA TRP A 182 -13.90 -6.56 25.89
C TRP A 182 -12.87 -7.18 24.95
N LEU A 183 -11.96 -6.38 24.40
CA LEU A 183 -10.84 -6.85 23.58
C LEU A 183 -9.99 -7.88 24.34
N LEU A 184 -9.62 -7.55 25.59
CA LEU A 184 -8.85 -8.45 26.45
C LEU A 184 -9.57 -9.76 26.75
N ARG A 185 -10.89 -9.71 26.93
CA ARG A 185 -11.70 -10.92 27.14
C ARG A 185 -11.66 -11.80 25.89
N ALA A 186 -11.92 -11.23 24.71
CA ALA A 186 -11.86 -11.96 23.45
C ALA A 186 -10.49 -12.58 23.19
N LEU A 187 -9.40 -11.84 23.46
CA LEU A 187 -8.03 -12.37 23.35
C LEU A 187 -7.78 -13.54 24.31
N ARG A 188 -8.22 -13.43 25.56
CA ARG A 188 -8.06 -14.51 26.55
C ARG A 188 -8.85 -15.77 26.19
N ASP A 189 -9.98 -15.62 25.53
CA ASP A 189 -10.84 -16.75 25.15
C ASP A 189 -10.31 -17.45 23.89
N HIS A 190 -9.54 -16.76 23.05
CA HIS A 190 -8.95 -17.31 21.83
C HIS A 190 -7.52 -17.86 22.02
N LEU A 191 -6.68 -17.21 22.84
CA LEU A 191 -5.29 -17.63 23.03
C LEU A 191 -5.19 -18.92 23.87
N PRO A 192 -4.17 -19.77 23.63
CA PRO A 192 -4.01 -21.02 24.37
C PRO A 192 -3.84 -20.77 25.87
N ARG A 193 -4.32 -21.72 26.68
CA ARG A 193 -4.21 -21.68 28.14
C ARG A 193 -3.44 -22.91 28.66
N PRO A 194 -2.35 -22.72 29.42
CA PRO A 194 -1.78 -21.43 29.85
C PRO A 194 -1.10 -20.66 28.70
N PHE A 195 -1.23 -19.33 28.70
CA PHE A 195 -0.47 -18.46 27.80
C PHE A 195 0.85 -18.08 28.49
N VAL A 196 1.89 -18.87 28.26
CA VAL A 196 3.23 -18.65 28.83
C VAL A 196 3.96 -17.62 27.98
N LEU A 197 4.42 -16.54 28.60
CA LEU A 197 5.13 -15.46 27.91
C LEU A 197 6.59 -15.84 27.66
N GLU A 198 7.01 -15.71 26.41
CA GLU A 198 8.38 -15.89 25.96
C GLU A 198 9.12 -14.55 25.90
N ALA A 199 10.46 -14.59 25.88
CA ALA A 199 11.30 -13.38 25.92
C ALA A 199 11.04 -12.41 24.76
N ASN A 200 10.62 -12.90 23.60
CA ASN A 200 10.31 -12.11 22.42
C ASN A 200 8.85 -11.63 22.35
N HIS A 201 8.07 -11.75 23.44
CA HIS A 201 6.67 -11.38 23.43
C HIS A 201 6.46 -9.90 23.06
N GLN A 202 5.75 -9.67 21.96
CA GLN A 202 5.45 -8.33 21.48
C GLN A 202 4.16 -8.30 20.68
N ILE A 203 3.56 -7.12 20.60
CA ILE A 203 2.43 -6.82 19.72
C ILE A 203 2.94 -5.90 18.63
N GLN A 204 2.84 -6.34 17.37
CA GLN A 204 3.17 -5.53 16.21
C GLN A 204 1.90 -5.09 15.52
N VAL A 205 1.76 -3.80 15.25
CA VAL A 205 0.57 -3.22 14.63
C VAL A 205 0.99 -2.35 13.46
N LEU A 206 0.29 -2.45 12.32
CA LEU A 206 0.53 -1.56 11.20
C LEU A 206 0.42 -0.10 11.65
N SER A 207 1.34 0.73 11.19
CA SER A 207 1.40 2.16 11.54
C SER A 207 0.21 2.97 11.01
N ALA A 208 -0.56 2.40 10.06
CA ALA A 208 -1.73 3.02 9.45
C ALA A 208 -2.96 2.11 9.61
N LEU A 209 -4.12 2.75 9.78
CA LEU A 209 -5.42 2.08 9.74
C LEU A 209 -5.84 1.80 8.30
N VAL A 210 -6.53 0.67 8.10
CA VAL A 210 -7.21 0.37 6.83
C VAL A 210 -8.64 0.85 6.91
N PHE A 211 -9.08 1.67 5.96
CA PHE A 211 -10.44 2.21 5.94
C PHE A 211 -11.30 1.47 4.91
N ARG A 212 -12.47 1.00 5.34
CA ARG A 212 -13.47 0.34 4.46
C ARG A 212 -14.87 0.69 4.92
N ASN A 213 -15.70 1.20 4.01
CA ASN A 213 -17.07 1.64 4.29
C ASN A 213 -17.11 2.62 5.48
N LYS A 214 -17.74 2.23 6.59
CA LYS A 214 -17.86 3.02 7.82
C LYS A 214 -16.86 2.60 8.92
N GLY A 215 -15.94 1.69 8.60
CA GLY A 215 -14.99 1.12 9.57
C GLY A 215 -13.55 1.49 9.28
N ALA A 216 -12.79 1.67 10.36
CA ALA A 216 -11.34 1.71 10.35
C ALA A 216 -10.79 0.48 11.05
N TYR A 217 -9.81 -0.19 10.47
CA TYR A 217 -9.29 -1.47 10.94
C TYR A 217 -7.84 -1.32 11.37
N ALA A 218 -7.57 -1.63 12.64
CA ALA A 218 -6.23 -1.78 13.18
C ALA A 218 -5.77 -3.22 13.01
N ILE A 219 -4.78 -3.44 12.15
CA ILE A 219 -4.28 -4.78 11.80
C ILE A 219 -2.93 -4.99 12.47
N GLY A 220 -2.75 -6.14 13.09
CA GLY A 220 -1.51 -6.48 13.74
C GLY A 220 -1.33 -7.98 13.95
N ARG A 221 -0.27 -8.31 14.68
CA ARG A 221 0.01 -9.65 15.14
C ARG A 221 0.60 -9.63 16.54
N ILE A 222 0.32 -10.68 17.30
CA ILE A 222 0.96 -10.99 18.57
C ILE A 222 2.05 -12.02 18.27
N ILE A 223 3.26 -11.77 18.74
CA ILE A 223 4.39 -12.68 18.65
C ILE A 223 4.67 -13.21 20.05
N ASN A 224 4.85 -14.52 20.18
CA ASN A 224 5.23 -15.17 21.43
C ASN A 224 5.95 -16.50 21.14
N GLY A 225 7.26 -16.55 21.35
CA GLY A 225 8.11 -17.66 20.94
C GLY A 225 8.10 -17.83 19.42
N SER A 226 7.83 -19.05 18.96
CA SER A 226 7.61 -19.39 17.55
C SER A 226 6.20 -19.11 17.05
N GLN A 227 5.26 -18.75 17.95
CA GLN A 227 3.85 -18.57 17.61
C GLN A 227 3.54 -17.12 17.18
N GLN A 228 2.68 -16.99 16.18
CA GLN A 228 2.17 -15.72 15.70
C GLN A 228 0.65 -15.76 15.59
N TYR A 229 -0.03 -14.78 16.21
CA TYR A 229 -1.49 -14.66 16.17
C TYR A 229 -1.85 -13.35 15.50
N ALA A 230 -2.38 -13.41 14.28
CA ALA A 230 -2.86 -12.24 13.55
C ALA A 230 -4.15 -11.72 14.18
N PHE A 231 -4.37 -10.41 14.09
CA PHE A 231 -5.62 -9.81 14.52
C PHE A 231 -6.00 -8.58 13.69
N ALA A 232 -7.30 -8.30 13.64
CA ALA A 232 -7.85 -7.04 13.16
C ALA A 232 -8.89 -6.51 14.16
N VAL A 233 -8.75 -5.26 14.59
CA VAL A 233 -9.72 -4.58 15.45
C VAL A 233 -10.52 -3.61 14.62
N ALA A 234 -11.84 -3.77 14.61
CA ALA A 234 -12.75 -2.84 13.94
C ALA A 234 -13.04 -1.65 14.86
N ILE A 235 -12.78 -0.45 14.36
CA ILE A 235 -13.05 0.84 15.00
C ILE A 235 -14.18 1.50 14.21
N LEU A 236 -15.30 1.75 14.88
CA LEU A 236 -16.47 2.39 14.30
C LEU A 236 -16.71 3.76 14.94
N ARG A 237 -17.48 4.60 14.25
CA ARG A 237 -17.87 5.94 14.68
C ARG A 237 -19.37 5.96 15.00
N ASN A 238 -19.73 6.53 16.15
CA ASN A 238 -21.11 6.82 16.53
C ASN A 238 -21.60 8.10 15.84
N ASP A 239 -22.92 8.34 15.88
CA ASP A 239 -23.53 9.54 15.31
C ASP A 239 -23.04 10.83 16.01
N ASP A 240 -22.80 10.76 17.33
CA ASP A 240 -22.21 11.85 18.15
C ASP A 240 -20.73 12.14 17.82
N GLY A 241 -20.12 11.36 16.93
CA GLY A 241 -18.72 11.51 16.52
C GLY A 241 -17.69 10.87 17.42
N SER A 242 -18.10 10.22 18.52
CA SER A 242 -17.20 9.37 19.30
C SER A 242 -16.88 8.07 18.54
N ILE A 243 -15.72 7.48 18.82
CA ILE A 243 -15.32 6.19 18.27
C ILE A 243 -15.36 5.09 19.34
N TYR A 244 -15.55 3.85 18.90
CA TYR A 244 -15.56 2.67 19.77
C TYR A 244 -14.96 1.47 19.05
N LEU A 245 -14.52 0.48 19.82
CA LEU A 245 -14.10 -0.80 19.27
C LEU A 245 -15.32 -1.72 19.16
N ASP A 246 -15.63 -2.14 17.95
CA ASP A 246 -16.80 -2.97 17.67
C ASP A 246 -16.50 -4.45 17.90
N THR A 247 -15.41 -4.93 17.31
CA THR A 247 -15.01 -6.34 17.39
C THR A 247 -13.51 -6.52 17.17
N VAL A 248 -13.02 -7.71 17.54
CA VAL A 248 -11.68 -8.19 17.18
C VAL A 248 -11.80 -9.52 16.45
N LEU A 249 -11.16 -9.59 15.28
CA LEU A 249 -11.00 -10.80 14.50
C LEU A 249 -9.64 -11.40 14.82
N LEU A 250 -9.63 -12.65 15.24
CA LEU A 250 -8.42 -13.38 15.66
C LEU A 250 -8.19 -14.64 14.79
N ASP A 251 -9.24 -15.12 14.11
CA ASP A 251 -9.18 -16.29 13.26
C ASP A 251 -8.76 -15.92 11.83
N PHE A 252 -7.88 -16.72 11.24
CA PHE A 252 -7.41 -16.54 9.86
C PHE A 252 -8.57 -16.51 8.85
N GLU A 253 -9.55 -17.40 8.99
CA GLU A 253 -10.72 -17.47 8.09
C GLU A 253 -11.56 -16.19 8.12
N ARG A 254 -11.68 -15.54 9.29
CA ARG A 254 -12.41 -14.27 9.40
C ARG A 254 -11.61 -13.11 8.83
N LEU A 255 -10.29 -13.16 8.97
CA LEU A 255 -9.39 -12.18 8.38
C LEU A 255 -9.38 -12.27 6.85
N SER A 256 -9.41 -13.47 6.27
CA SER A 256 -9.44 -13.67 4.81
C SER A 256 -10.79 -13.31 4.15
N ILE A 257 -11.88 -13.29 4.92
CA ILE A 257 -13.17 -12.75 4.42
C ILE A 257 -13.13 -11.21 4.40
N LEU A 258 -12.36 -10.60 5.31
CA LEU A 258 -12.27 -9.15 5.43
C LEU A 258 -11.32 -8.52 4.39
N PHE A 259 -10.26 -9.24 4.01
CA PHE A 259 -9.17 -8.80 3.13
C PHE A 259 -8.90 -9.82 2.03
#